data_AF-A0ABD3MQG5-F1
#
_entry.id   AF-A0ABD3MQG5-F1
#
_cell.length_a   1.000
_cell.length_b   1.000
_cell.length_c   1.000
_cell.angle_alpha   90.00
_cell.angle_beta   90.00
_cell.angle_gamma   90.00
#
_symmetry.space_group_name_H-M   'P 1'
#
loop_
_entity.id
_entity.type
_entity.pdbx_description
1 polymer ?
#
loop_
_entity_poly.entity_id
_entity_poly.type
_entity_poly.pdbx_seq_one_letter_code
_entity_poly.pdbx_strand_id
1 'polypeptide(L)'
;MTLSHAAKELGKWCDAKTGIEGSSGYILLLVFTILGYIYINDGFQMNGSTKRAANNDKDDEEEDTPDPPRNFTMKQLRYFDGKVNETTNESKPVYLSVAGTVFDVSKGREFYGPGGPYEMFAGRECGAALATMSFDESLLDNMSAIDTLGRGDKAELENWLEKFEHYRCYPIKGRLVPDDKLPSPDRTITLEELAKYDGNNDGTPAGEHSGYATHPIYLGARDKVFDVSFGGVEMYGKGGPYNRFAGKDASRALALMSFDPKDIENTDISDLDEKKVKVLMDWVKTFEEKKGYPVVGKLQKSS
;
A
#
# COMPACT_ATOMS: atom_id res chain seq x y z
N MET A 1 -47.18 23.48 34.99
CA MET A 1 -47.47 22.04 35.08
C MET A 1 -46.11 21.33 35.19
N THR A 2 -45.80 20.68 36.30
CA THR A 2 -44.45 20.13 36.55
C THR A 2 -44.21 18.88 35.71
N LEU A 3 -42.98 18.66 35.23
CA LEU A 3 -42.56 17.51 34.42
C LEU A 3 -42.98 16.15 35.03
N SER A 4 -43.03 16.07 36.36
CA SER A 4 -43.48 14.88 37.10
C SER A 4 -44.96 14.54 36.89
N HIS A 5 -45.81 15.54 36.65
CA HIS A 5 -47.24 15.32 36.45
C HIS A 5 -47.55 14.82 35.03
N ALA A 6 -46.88 15.39 34.03
CA ALA A 6 -47.02 14.96 32.63
C ALA A 6 -46.53 13.52 32.41
N ALA A 7 -45.42 13.12 33.05
CA ALA A 7 -44.88 11.77 32.94
C ALA A 7 -45.81 10.70 33.53
N LYS A 8 -46.52 11.01 34.63
CA LYS A 8 -47.49 10.10 35.25
C LYS A 8 -48.75 9.92 34.41
N GLU A 9 -49.23 10.97 33.76
CA GLU A 9 -50.39 10.89 32.88
C GLU A 9 -50.09 10.13 31.58
N LEU A 10 -48.87 10.28 31.05
CA LEU A 10 -48.42 9.56 29.85
C LEU A 10 -48.21 8.06 30.11
N GLY A 11 -47.70 7.70 31.29
CA GLY A 11 -47.57 6.30 31.72
C GLY A 11 -48.94 5.59 31.81
N LYS A 12 -49.91 6.23 32.45
CA LYS A 12 -51.29 5.71 32.55
C LYS A 12 -51.96 5.55 31.18
N TRP A 13 -51.72 6.48 30.25
CA TRP A 13 -52.25 6.39 28.89
C TRP A 13 -51.64 5.22 28.11
N CYS A 14 -50.32 5.01 28.21
CA CYS A 14 -49.64 3.89 27.57
C CYS A 14 -50.13 2.54 28.12
N ASP A 15 -50.22 2.42 29.44
CA ASP A 15 -50.67 1.18 30.10
C ASP A 15 -52.14 0.87 29.79
N ALA A 16 -53.00 1.89 29.67
CA ALA A 16 -54.39 1.71 29.25
C ALA A 16 -54.53 1.26 27.78
N LYS A 17 -53.55 1.55 26.92
CA LYS A 17 -53.58 1.24 25.49
C LYS A 17 -52.92 -0.08 25.14
N THR A 18 -51.94 -0.51 25.94
CA THR A 18 -51.21 -1.78 25.76
C THR A 18 -51.74 -2.90 26.65
N GLY A 19 -52.48 -2.57 27.72
CA GLY A 19 -53.00 -3.53 28.69
C GLY A 19 -51.95 -4.12 29.63
N ILE A 20 -50.73 -3.56 29.64
CA ILE A 20 -49.59 -4.05 30.42
C ILE A 20 -49.14 -2.93 31.36
N GLU A 21 -49.10 -3.21 32.66
CA GLU A 21 -48.71 -2.25 33.70
C GLU A 21 -47.19 -1.97 33.63
N GLY A 22 -46.80 -0.69 33.53
CA GLY A 22 -45.38 -0.29 33.38
C GLY A 22 -44.84 -0.35 31.94
N SER A 23 -45.71 -0.51 30.93
CA SER A 23 -45.34 -0.62 29.52
C SER A 23 -44.58 0.61 28.99
N SER A 24 -44.78 1.77 29.62
CA SER A 24 -44.07 3.01 29.27
C SER A 24 -42.55 2.91 29.37
N GLY A 25 -42.02 2.10 30.30
CA GLY A 25 -40.58 1.88 30.44
C GLY A 25 -39.98 1.06 29.30
N TYR A 26 -40.67 0.01 28.88
CA TYR A 26 -40.25 -0.85 27.76
C TYR A 26 -40.35 -0.13 26.41
N ILE A 27 -41.39 0.69 26.22
CA ILE A 27 -41.55 1.51 25.01
C ILE A 27 -40.43 2.56 24.94
N LEU A 28 -40.05 3.18 26.07
CA LEU A 28 -38.90 4.10 26.11
C LEU A 28 -37.60 3.40 25.75
N LEU A 29 -37.35 2.19 26.26
CA LEU A 29 -36.16 1.41 25.89
C LEU A 29 -36.16 1.01 24.42
N LEU A 30 -37.30 0.64 23.85
CA LEU A 30 -37.44 0.37 22.41
C LEU A 30 -37.23 1.63 21.57
N VAL A 31 -37.71 2.78 22.02
CA VAL A 31 -37.47 4.07 21.35
C VAL A 31 -36.00 4.46 21.45
N PHE A 32 -35.32 4.29 22.58
CA PHE A 32 -33.89 4.57 22.71
C PHE A 32 -33.00 3.60 21.93
N THR A 33 -33.39 2.34 21.80
CA THR A 33 -32.67 1.36 20.96
C THR A 33 -32.90 1.62 19.48
N ILE A 34 -34.10 2.01 19.06
CA ILE A 34 -34.39 2.43 17.67
C ILE A 34 -33.69 3.77 17.36
N LEU A 35 -33.70 4.75 18.26
CA LEU A 35 -32.98 6.02 18.09
C LEU A 35 -31.46 5.82 18.12
N GLY A 36 -30.96 4.90 18.94
CA GLY A 36 -29.55 4.50 18.94
C GLY A 36 -29.15 3.78 17.65
N TYR A 37 -30.02 2.90 17.14
CA TYR A 37 -29.83 2.24 15.85
C TYR A 37 -29.86 3.26 14.69
N ILE A 38 -30.81 4.20 14.69
CA ILE A 38 -30.87 5.31 13.71
C ILE A 38 -29.66 6.22 13.83
N TYR A 39 -29.20 6.56 15.04
CA TYR A 39 -28.00 7.39 15.22
C TYR A 39 -26.73 6.70 14.73
N ILE A 40 -26.60 5.38 14.91
CA ILE A 40 -25.46 4.60 14.40
C ILE A 40 -25.54 4.45 12.87
N ASN A 41 -26.74 4.36 12.30
CA ASN A 41 -26.94 4.07 10.87
C ASN A 41 -27.07 5.34 9.99
N ASP A 42 -27.54 6.47 10.56
CA ASP A 42 -27.65 7.79 9.91
C ASP A 42 -26.58 8.79 10.39
N GLY A 43 -25.77 8.44 11.40
CA GLY A 43 -24.66 9.25 11.93
C GLY A 43 -23.41 9.31 11.03
N PHE A 44 -23.51 8.79 9.82
CA PHE A 44 -22.49 8.96 8.79
C PHE A 44 -23.13 9.56 7.54
N GLN A 45 -23.62 10.81 7.59
CA GLN A 45 -23.62 11.78 6.49
C GLN A 45 -23.85 13.25 6.95
N MET A 46 -22.92 14.10 6.49
CA MET A 46 -22.94 15.55 6.25
C MET A 46 -22.87 16.59 7.38
N ASN A 47 -21.67 17.20 7.47
CA ASN A 47 -21.35 18.58 7.10
C ASN A 47 -22.48 19.65 7.22
N GLY A 48 -22.23 20.69 8.01
CA GLY A 48 -23.16 21.81 8.22
C GLY A 48 -22.50 23.02 8.86
N SER A 49 -21.92 23.85 8.00
CA SER A 49 -21.33 25.16 8.19
C SER A 49 -21.97 26.05 9.28
N THR A 50 -21.14 26.64 10.15
CA THR A 50 -21.45 27.94 10.76
C THR A 50 -20.41 28.96 10.30
N LYS A 51 -20.80 29.81 9.35
CA LYS A 51 -19.97 30.93 8.87
C LYS A 51 -19.75 31.93 10.01
N ARG A 52 -18.49 32.27 10.30
CA ARG A 52 -18.09 33.63 10.70
C ARG A 52 -16.61 33.90 10.42
N ALA A 53 -16.41 34.91 9.57
CA ALA A 53 -15.23 35.77 9.39
C ALA A 53 -13.94 35.14 8.82
N ALA A 54 -13.85 35.24 7.49
CA ALA A 54 -12.67 35.53 6.66
C ALA A 54 -11.27 35.29 7.27
N ASN A 55 -10.63 34.22 6.81
CA ASN A 55 -9.26 34.23 6.32
C ASN A 55 -9.18 33.31 5.10
N ASN A 56 -8.58 33.80 4.02
CA ASN A 56 -8.29 33.04 2.81
C ASN A 56 -7.11 32.11 3.11
N ASP A 57 -7.40 30.91 3.60
CA ASP A 57 -6.50 29.78 3.44
C ASP A 57 -7.16 28.88 2.40
N LYS A 58 -6.52 28.78 1.23
CA LYS A 58 -6.84 27.77 0.24
C LYS A 58 -6.31 26.46 0.82
N ASP A 59 -7.15 25.76 1.55
CA ASP A 59 -6.99 24.33 1.73
C ASP A 59 -7.28 23.72 0.35
N ASP A 60 -6.22 23.52 -0.42
CA ASP A 60 -6.25 22.63 -1.56
C ASP A 60 -6.61 21.26 -0.99
N GLU A 61 -7.89 20.86 -1.11
CA GLU A 61 -8.29 19.46 -0.94
C GLU A 61 -7.48 18.67 -1.97
N GLU A 62 -6.34 18.09 -1.56
CA GLU A 62 -5.63 17.09 -2.36
C GLU A 62 -6.65 16.03 -2.75
N GLU A 63 -6.96 15.95 -4.03
CA GLU A 63 -7.80 14.91 -4.59
C GLU A 63 -7.13 13.58 -4.22
N ASP A 64 -7.71 12.83 -3.28
CA ASP A 64 -7.18 11.58 -2.71
C ASP A 64 -7.22 10.48 -3.79
N THR A 65 -6.35 10.60 -4.79
CA THR A 65 -6.20 9.61 -5.84
C THR A 65 -5.51 8.40 -5.23
N PRO A 66 -6.11 7.20 -5.29
CA PRO A 66 -5.51 6.01 -4.71
C PRO A 66 -4.11 5.77 -5.29
N ASP A 67 -3.12 5.53 -4.42
CA ASP A 67 -1.75 5.21 -4.84
C ASP A 67 -1.76 4.12 -5.92
N PRO A 68 -0.96 4.27 -6.99
CA PRO A 68 -0.88 3.24 -8.01
C PRO A 68 -0.32 1.94 -7.40
N PRO A 69 -0.89 0.77 -7.73
CA PRO A 69 -0.36 -0.51 -7.27
C PRO A 69 1.11 -0.69 -7.67
N ARG A 70 1.91 -1.24 -6.75
CA ARG A 70 3.35 -1.45 -6.97
C ARG A 70 3.82 -2.86 -6.63
N ASN A 71 5.04 -3.17 -7.05
CA ASN A 71 5.72 -4.37 -6.62
C ASN A 71 6.41 -4.14 -5.26
N PHE A 72 6.54 -5.20 -4.46
CA PHE A 72 7.22 -5.19 -3.18
C PHE A 72 8.24 -6.33 -3.16
N THR A 73 9.42 -6.06 -2.61
CA THR A 73 10.30 -7.12 -2.09
C THR A 73 9.94 -7.43 -0.65
N MET A 74 10.38 -8.58 -0.14
CA MET A 74 10.20 -8.93 1.28
C MET A 74 10.84 -7.86 2.18
N LYS A 75 12.04 -7.39 1.81
CA LYS A 75 12.75 -6.33 2.52
C LYS A 75 11.95 -5.02 2.58
N GLN A 76 11.29 -4.63 1.50
CA GLN A 76 10.47 -3.42 1.47
C GLN A 76 9.18 -3.60 2.29
N LEU A 77 8.54 -4.77 2.20
CA LEU A 77 7.30 -5.05 2.92
C LEU A 77 7.51 -4.95 4.45
N ARG A 78 8.69 -5.34 4.94
CA ARG A 78 9.07 -5.24 6.36
C ARG A 78 9.00 -3.86 6.97
N TYR A 79 9.09 -2.81 6.15
CA TYR A 79 8.98 -1.45 6.66
C TYR A 79 7.57 -1.16 7.21
N PHE A 80 6.54 -1.83 6.69
CA PHE A 80 5.14 -1.60 7.02
C PHE A 80 4.66 -2.50 8.16
N ASP A 81 5.40 -2.49 9.28
CA ASP A 81 5.16 -3.33 10.46
C ASP A 81 4.29 -2.65 11.53
N GLY A 82 3.79 -1.44 11.25
CA GLY A 82 3.02 -0.67 12.22
C GLY A 82 3.78 -0.07 13.39
N LYS A 83 5.10 -0.25 13.49
CA LYS A 83 5.85 0.39 14.58
C LYS A 83 5.95 1.90 14.36
N VAL A 84 6.27 2.62 15.42
CA VAL A 84 6.54 4.06 15.33
C VAL A 84 7.82 4.28 14.50
N ASN A 85 7.75 5.20 13.55
CA ASN A 85 8.91 5.68 12.84
C ASN A 85 9.71 6.59 13.77
N GLU A 86 10.97 6.23 14.03
CA GLU A 86 11.84 6.96 14.98
C GLU A 86 12.13 8.41 14.56
N THR A 87 12.05 8.71 13.26
CA THR A 87 12.35 10.05 12.73
C THR A 87 11.13 10.96 12.77
N THR A 88 9.96 10.45 12.36
CA THR A 88 8.73 11.27 12.30
C THR A 88 7.89 11.19 13.57
N ASN A 89 8.18 10.22 14.45
CA ASN A 89 7.38 9.88 15.63
C ASN A 89 5.92 9.49 15.30
N GLU A 90 5.67 9.10 14.06
CA GLU A 90 4.36 8.65 13.59
C GLU A 90 4.32 7.13 13.44
N SER A 91 3.15 6.56 13.64
CA SER A 91 2.90 5.14 13.42
C SER A 91 2.97 4.80 11.93
N LYS A 92 3.83 3.85 11.54
CA LYS A 92 3.89 3.36 10.15
C LYS A 92 2.58 2.67 9.75
N PRO A 93 2.24 2.53 8.46
CA PRO A 93 1.17 1.66 8.04
C PRO A 93 1.44 0.21 8.45
N VAL A 94 0.38 -0.61 8.52
CA VAL A 94 0.50 -2.07 8.69
C VAL A 94 0.11 -2.74 7.39
N TYR A 95 1.08 -3.29 6.67
CA TYR A 95 0.80 -4.09 5.47
C TYR A 95 1.10 -5.55 5.78
N LEU A 96 0.44 -6.46 5.09
CA LEU A 96 0.83 -7.86 5.05
C LEU A 96 0.53 -8.43 3.67
N SER A 97 1.21 -9.51 3.32
CA SER A 97 0.95 -10.27 2.11
C SER A 97 0.14 -11.52 2.45
N VAL A 98 -0.77 -11.90 1.55
CA VAL A 98 -1.42 -13.22 1.51
C VAL A 98 -1.33 -13.73 0.08
N ALA A 99 -0.65 -14.86 -0.14
CA ALA A 99 -0.46 -15.44 -1.48
C ALA A 99 0.16 -14.46 -2.51
N GLY A 100 1.01 -13.56 -2.01
CA GLY A 100 1.67 -12.54 -2.82
C GLY A 100 0.81 -11.31 -3.11
N THR A 101 -0.45 -11.23 -2.68
CA THR A 101 -1.25 -10.00 -2.70
C THR A 101 -0.98 -9.19 -1.44
N VAL A 102 -0.58 -7.93 -1.60
CA VAL A 102 -0.23 -7.04 -0.48
C VAL A 102 -1.45 -6.19 -0.10
N PHE A 103 -1.88 -6.33 1.15
CA PHE A 103 -3.02 -5.63 1.74
C PHE A 103 -2.56 -4.56 2.72
N ASP A 104 -3.23 -3.41 2.70
CA ASP A 104 -3.17 -2.43 3.77
C ASP A 104 -4.17 -2.79 4.87
N VAL A 105 -3.66 -3.38 5.94
CA VAL A 105 -4.44 -3.79 7.11
C VAL A 105 -4.38 -2.77 8.24
N SER A 106 -4.01 -1.52 7.95
CA SER A 106 -3.91 -0.45 8.96
C SER A 106 -5.23 -0.18 9.69
N LYS A 107 -6.39 -0.48 9.06
CA LYS A 107 -7.71 -0.41 9.72
C LYS A 107 -7.92 -1.47 10.80
N GLY A 108 -7.17 -2.57 10.76
CA GLY A 108 -7.17 -3.65 11.76
C GLY A 108 -5.91 -3.63 12.63
N ARG A 109 -5.40 -2.44 12.95
CA ARG A 109 -4.15 -2.27 13.70
C ARG A 109 -4.19 -2.92 15.09
N GLU A 110 -5.34 -3.01 15.71
CA GLU A 110 -5.57 -3.70 16.97
C GLU A 110 -5.28 -5.22 16.87
N PHE A 111 -5.33 -5.78 15.67
CA PHE A 111 -5.04 -7.18 15.38
C PHE A 111 -3.60 -7.39 14.91
N TYR A 112 -3.20 -6.63 13.89
CA TYR A 112 -1.94 -6.83 13.16
C TYR A 112 -0.85 -5.84 13.53
N GLY A 113 -1.18 -4.73 14.19
CA GLY A 113 -0.19 -3.74 14.64
C GLY A 113 0.54 -4.19 15.91
N PRO A 114 1.51 -3.39 16.37
CA PRO A 114 2.31 -3.71 17.56
C PRO A 114 1.44 -3.96 18.80
N GLY A 115 1.67 -5.08 19.48
CA GLY A 115 0.90 -5.53 20.65
C GLY A 115 -0.40 -6.27 20.32
N GLY A 116 -0.75 -6.42 19.04
CA GLY A 116 -1.90 -7.20 18.58
C GLY A 116 -1.62 -8.71 18.55
N PRO A 117 -2.66 -9.56 18.61
CA PRO A 117 -2.51 -11.02 18.62
C PRO A 117 -1.89 -11.59 17.33
N TYR A 118 -1.91 -10.85 16.22
CA TYR A 118 -1.40 -11.26 14.92
C TYR A 118 -0.26 -10.36 14.43
N GLU A 119 0.42 -9.66 15.35
CA GLU A 119 1.50 -8.71 15.02
C GLU A 119 2.65 -9.34 14.22
N MET A 120 2.87 -10.66 14.37
CA MET A 120 3.94 -11.35 13.65
C MET A 120 3.75 -11.38 12.13
N PHE A 121 2.52 -11.16 11.64
CA PHE A 121 2.22 -11.08 10.21
C PHE A 121 2.52 -9.69 9.62
N ALA A 122 2.70 -8.67 10.46
CA ALA A 122 2.96 -7.31 10.01
C ALA A 122 4.25 -7.22 9.20
N GLY A 123 4.15 -6.66 7.99
CA GLY A 123 5.23 -6.51 7.04
C GLY A 123 5.75 -7.83 6.45
N ARG A 124 4.94 -8.92 6.47
CA ARG A 124 5.38 -10.27 6.07
C ARG A 124 4.45 -10.93 5.07
N GLU A 125 4.96 -11.94 4.36
CA GLU A 125 4.11 -12.93 3.70
C GLU A 125 3.61 -13.92 4.76
N CYS A 126 2.30 -14.08 4.90
CA CYS A 126 1.71 -14.98 5.89
C CYS A 126 0.66 -15.95 5.33
N GLY A 127 0.54 -16.07 4.00
CA GLY A 127 -0.47 -16.92 3.36
C GLY A 127 -0.44 -18.37 3.85
N ALA A 128 0.74 -19.02 3.86
CA ALA A 128 0.85 -20.41 4.33
C ALA A 128 0.51 -20.57 5.84
N ALA A 129 0.90 -19.59 6.66
CA ALA A 129 0.58 -19.57 8.10
C ALA A 129 -0.93 -19.44 8.34
N LEU A 130 -1.60 -18.53 7.61
CA LEU A 130 -3.06 -18.34 7.68
C LEU A 130 -3.82 -19.57 7.19
N ALA A 131 -3.38 -20.16 6.07
CA ALA A 131 -3.99 -21.35 5.49
C ALA A 131 -3.98 -22.55 6.44
N THR A 132 -2.90 -22.70 7.21
CA THR A 132 -2.71 -23.80 8.17
C THR A 132 -3.09 -23.45 9.60
N MET A 133 -3.61 -22.23 9.84
CA MET A 133 -3.93 -21.70 11.17
C MET A 133 -2.76 -21.82 12.16
N SER A 134 -1.55 -21.56 11.68
CA SER A 134 -0.30 -21.75 12.40
C SER A 134 0.39 -20.42 12.70
N PHE A 135 1.07 -20.36 13.84
CA PHE A 135 1.97 -19.27 14.22
C PHE A 135 3.45 -19.70 14.07
N ASP A 136 3.71 -20.74 13.28
CA ASP A 136 5.07 -21.18 12.97
C ASP A 136 5.77 -20.14 12.07
N GLU A 137 6.85 -19.53 12.58
CA GLU A 137 7.63 -18.54 11.84
C GLU A 137 8.25 -19.09 10.55
N SER A 138 8.46 -20.41 10.43
CA SER A 138 8.99 -21.02 9.20
C SER A 138 8.03 -20.95 8.00
N LEU A 139 6.75 -20.68 8.26
CA LEU A 139 5.72 -20.46 7.24
C LEU A 139 5.61 -18.99 6.83
N LEU A 140 6.31 -18.09 7.50
CA LEU A 140 6.34 -16.67 7.14
C LEU A 140 7.43 -16.39 6.12
N ASP A 141 7.12 -15.50 5.18
CA ASP A 141 8.04 -15.09 4.09
C ASP A 141 8.50 -16.25 3.22
N ASN A 142 7.74 -17.34 3.24
CA ASN A 142 7.98 -18.53 2.47
C ASN A 142 6.80 -18.76 1.52
N MET A 143 6.82 -18.03 0.40
CA MET A 143 5.74 -18.15 -0.59
C MET A 143 5.68 -19.55 -1.22
N SER A 144 6.81 -20.25 -1.30
CA SER A 144 6.85 -21.63 -1.81
C SER A 144 6.12 -22.64 -0.93
N ALA A 145 5.91 -22.34 0.36
CA ALA A 145 5.10 -23.17 1.26
C ALA A 145 3.63 -23.24 0.83
N ILE A 146 3.14 -22.28 0.05
CA ILE A 146 1.77 -22.30 -0.50
C ILE A 146 1.63 -23.42 -1.54
N ASP A 147 2.68 -23.70 -2.31
CA ASP A 147 2.64 -24.71 -3.36
C ASP A 147 2.47 -26.13 -2.79
N THR A 148 3.02 -26.36 -1.59
CA THR A 148 3.00 -27.65 -0.88
C THR A 148 1.74 -27.88 -0.03
N LEU A 149 0.86 -26.89 0.09
CA LEU A 149 -0.37 -26.98 0.87
C LEU A 149 -1.31 -28.09 0.35
N GLY A 150 -2.00 -28.75 1.28
CA GLY A 150 -3.08 -29.69 0.98
C GLY A 150 -4.28 -28.98 0.36
N ARG A 151 -5.21 -29.72 -0.25
CA ARG A 151 -6.42 -29.13 -0.85
C ARG A 151 -7.27 -28.36 0.16
N GLY A 152 -7.35 -28.86 1.40
CA GLY A 152 -8.09 -28.20 2.49
C GLY A 152 -7.47 -26.85 2.84
N ASP A 153 -6.16 -26.81 3.04
CA ASP A 153 -5.45 -25.57 3.38
C ASP A 153 -5.49 -24.56 2.22
N LYS A 154 -5.44 -25.02 0.96
CA LYS A 154 -5.63 -24.13 -0.21
C LYS A 154 -7.02 -23.51 -0.24
N ALA A 155 -8.07 -24.25 0.11
CA ALA A 155 -9.42 -23.70 0.23
C ALA A 155 -9.51 -22.68 1.39
N GLU A 156 -8.81 -22.93 2.51
CA GLU A 156 -8.78 -21.94 3.60
C GLU A 156 -7.97 -20.69 3.24
N LEU A 157 -6.90 -20.83 2.45
CA LEU A 157 -6.17 -19.69 1.89
C LEU A 157 -7.08 -18.82 1.01
N GLU A 158 -7.87 -19.45 0.14
CA GLU A 158 -8.87 -18.75 -0.68
C GLU A 158 -9.92 -18.04 0.19
N ASN A 159 -10.41 -18.70 1.25
CA ASN A 159 -11.32 -18.09 2.21
C ASN A 159 -10.69 -16.86 2.90
N TRP A 160 -9.40 -16.92 3.23
CA TRP A 160 -8.68 -15.78 3.82
C TRP A 160 -8.53 -14.62 2.85
N LEU A 161 -8.20 -14.89 1.59
CA LEU A 161 -8.17 -13.86 0.54
C LEU A 161 -9.55 -13.20 0.41
N GLU A 162 -10.63 -13.99 0.36
CA GLU A 162 -12.00 -13.47 0.32
C GLU A 162 -12.33 -12.60 1.54
N LYS A 163 -11.97 -13.06 2.75
CA LYS A 163 -12.12 -12.29 4.01
C LYS A 163 -11.43 -10.93 3.93
N PHE A 164 -10.22 -10.89 3.38
CA PHE A 164 -9.44 -9.65 3.28
C PHE A 164 -10.01 -8.71 2.21
N GLU A 165 -10.35 -9.24 1.04
CA GLU A 165 -10.82 -8.47 -0.12
C GLU A 165 -12.27 -8.00 0.00
N HIS A 166 -13.18 -8.87 0.48
CA HIS A 166 -14.62 -8.64 0.39
C HIS A 166 -15.30 -8.41 1.74
N TYR A 167 -14.84 -9.05 2.81
CA TYR A 167 -15.47 -8.90 4.13
C TYR A 167 -14.85 -7.77 4.96
N ARG A 168 -13.53 -7.61 4.89
CA ARG A 168 -12.79 -6.53 5.54
C ARG A 168 -12.51 -5.36 4.60
N CYS A 169 -12.54 -5.61 3.29
CA CYS A 169 -12.29 -4.62 2.25
C CYS A 169 -10.96 -3.87 2.49
N TYR A 170 -9.90 -4.61 2.81
CA TYR A 170 -8.58 -4.02 2.95
C TYR A 170 -8.07 -3.57 1.57
N PRO A 171 -7.56 -2.32 1.44
CA PRO A 171 -7.01 -1.85 0.16
C PRO A 171 -5.86 -2.73 -0.32
N ILE A 172 -5.89 -3.14 -1.58
CA ILE A 172 -4.78 -3.84 -2.22
C ILE A 172 -3.75 -2.79 -2.66
N LYS A 173 -2.53 -2.88 -2.12
CA LYS A 173 -1.42 -1.97 -2.45
C LYS A 173 -0.50 -2.51 -3.54
N GLY A 174 -0.65 -3.79 -3.89
CA GLY A 174 0.04 -4.40 -5.02
C GLY A 174 0.44 -5.85 -4.77
N ARG A 175 1.65 -6.23 -5.20
CA ARG A 175 2.11 -7.63 -5.18
C ARG A 175 3.51 -7.77 -4.57
N LEU A 176 3.68 -8.80 -3.77
CA LEU A 176 4.98 -9.23 -3.27
C LEU A 176 5.64 -10.14 -4.31
N VAL A 177 6.83 -9.77 -4.75
CA VAL A 177 7.64 -10.57 -5.67
C VAL A 177 8.78 -11.22 -4.86
N PRO A 178 8.84 -12.56 -4.80
CA PRO A 178 9.94 -13.28 -4.17
C PRO A 178 11.30 -12.99 -4.82
N ASP A 179 12.36 -12.97 -4.01
CA ASP A 179 13.71 -12.64 -4.47
C ASP A 179 14.24 -13.64 -5.52
N ASP A 180 13.81 -14.91 -5.48
CA ASP A 180 14.16 -15.96 -6.45
C ASP A 180 13.50 -15.76 -7.82
N LYS A 181 12.44 -14.95 -7.89
CA LYS A 181 11.77 -14.56 -9.14
C LYS A 181 12.32 -13.26 -9.74
N LEU A 182 13.20 -12.55 -9.03
CA LEU A 182 13.83 -11.34 -9.54
C LEU A 182 14.92 -11.69 -10.56
N PRO A 183 15.08 -10.90 -11.65
CA PRO A 183 16.18 -11.09 -12.58
C PRO A 183 17.54 -10.98 -11.89
N SER A 184 18.50 -11.80 -12.32
CA SER A 184 19.85 -11.79 -11.77
C SER A 184 20.54 -10.43 -11.95
N PRO A 185 21.16 -9.86 -10.90
CA PRO A 185 21.89 -8.59 -11.00
C PRO A 185 23.15 -8.68 -11.89
N ASP A 186 23.61 -9.88 -12.22
CA ASP A 186 24.80 -10.09 -13.06
C ASP A 186 24.48 -10.18 -14.55
N ARG A 187 23.20 -10.25 -14.94
CA ARG A 187 22.84 -10.25 -16.37
C ARG A 187 23.19 -8.91 -17.02
N THR A 188 23.59 -8.94 -18.28
CA THR A 188 23.86 -7.73 -19.06
C THR A 188 22.59 -7.30 -19.78
N ILE A 189 22.20 -6.04 -19.62
CA ILE A 189 21.01 -5.45 -20.24
C ILE A 189 21.46 -4.44 -21.29
N THR A 190 20.98 -4.61 -22.51
CA THR A 190 21.23 -3.69 -23.63
C THR A 190 20.36 -2.44 -23.53
N LEU A 191 20.73 -1.34 -24.21
CA LEU A 191 19.89 -0.13 -24.24
C LEU A 191 18.55 -0.39 -24.93
N GLU A 192 18.53 -1.26 -25.95
CA GLU A 192 17.33 -1.67 -26.67
C GLU A 192 16.38 -2.50 -25.80
N GLU A 193 16.94 -3.36 -24.93
CA GLU A 193 16.16 -4.10 -23.95
C GLU A 193 15.63 -3.19 -22.86
N LEU A 194 16.46 -2.28 -22.35
CA LEU A 194 16.08 -1.30 -21.34
C LEU A 194 14.87 -0.47 -21.80
N ALA A 195 14.88 -0.01 -23.05
CA ALA A 195 13.83 0.81 -23.64
C ALA A 195 12.45 0.12 -23.72
N LYS A 196 12.37 -1.21 -23.57
CA LYS A 196 11.09 -1.94 -23.52
C LYS A 196 10.33 -1.71 -22.21
N TYR A 197 11.03 -1.30 -21.15
CA TYR A 197 10.51 -1.15 -19.80
C TYR A 197 10.42 0.33 -19.41
N ASP A 198 9.73 1.12 -20.25
CA ASP A 198 9.62 2.58 -20.19
C ASP A 198 8.52 3.10 -19.24
N GLY A 199 7.83 2.21 -18.53
CA GLY A 199 6.76 2.57 -17.60
C GLY A 199 5.48 3.09 -18.24
N ASN A 200 5.33 3.01 -19.56
CA ASN A 200 4.10 3.38 -20.27
C ASN A 200 3.10 2.22 -20.44
N ASN A 201 3.52 1.00 -20.07
CA ASN A 201 2.68 -0.19 -20.11
C ASN A 201 1.73 -0.21 -18.90
N ASP A 202 0.43 -0.20 -19.19
CA ASP A 202 -0.61 -0.21 -18.17
C ASP A 202 -1.04 -1.65 -17.80
N GLY A 203 -1.55 -1.81 -16.58
CA GLY A 203 -2.14 -3.06 -16.11
C GLY A 203 -1.15 -4.11 -15.58
N THR A 204 -1.68 -5.30 -15.31
CA THR A 204 -0.93 -6.43 -14.73
C THR A 204 -0.21 -7.21 -15.84
N PRO A 205 1.11 -7.42 -15.75
CA PRO A 205 1.85 -8.14 -16.77
C PRO A 205 1.54 -9.65 -16.76
N ALA A 206 1.59 -10.24 -17.95
CA ALA A 206 1.47 -11.69 -18.16
C ALA A 206 2.83 -12.31 -18.54
N GLY A 207 2.90 -13.64 -18.61
CA GLY A 207 4.11 -14.36 -19.05
C GLY A 207 5.21 -14.36 -17.97
N GLU A 208 6.43 -13.96 -18.34
CA GLU A 208 7.62 -14.01 -17.46
C GLU A 208 7.46 -13.20 -16.17
N HIS A 209 6.70 -12.11 -16.20
CA HIS A 209 6.41 -11.27 -15.05
C HIS A 209 5.06 -11.58 -14.40
N SER A 210 4.50 -12.79 -14.63
CA SER A 210 3.26 -13.21 -13.97
C SER A 210 3.42 -13.17 -12.45
N GLY A 211 2.63 -12.33 -11.78
CA GLY A 211 2.69 -12.11 -10.33
C GLY A 211 3.12 -10.69 -9.92
N TYR A 212 3.58 -9.87 -10.86
CA TYR A 212 3.80 -8.44 -10.62
C TYR A 212 2.45 -7.70 -10.58
N ALA A 213 2.35 -6.62 -9.80
CA ALA A 213 1.19 -5.74 -9.76
C ALA A 213 1.12 -4.84 -11.00
N THR A 214 2.30 -4.40 -11.46
CA THR A 214 2.50 -3.48 -12.58
C THR A 214 3.70 -3.92 -13.41
N HIS A 215 3.73 -3.52 -14.68
CA HIS A 215 4.84 -3.84 -15.57
C HIS A 215 6.17 -3.34 -14.99
N PRO A 216 7.28 -4.09 -15.17
CA PRO A 216 8.59 -3.62 -14.75
C PRO A 216 8.92 -2.29 -15.40
N ILE A 217 9.55 -1.42 -14.63
CA ILE A 217 9.99 -0.11 -15.10
C ILE A 217 11.48 -0.07 -14.83
N TYR A 218 12.30 -0.07 -15.88
CA TYR A 218 13.74 -0.12 -15.71
C TYR A 218 14.35 1.27 -15.81
N LEU A 219 15.34 1.52 -14.96
CA LEU A 219 16.10 2.77 -14.94
C LEU A 219 17.58 2.43 -14.88
N GLY A 220 18.33 2.80 -15.92
CA GLY A 220 19.78 2.70 -15.91
C GLY A 220 20.38 3.82 -15.08
N ALA A 221 21.28 3.49 -14.15
CA ALA A 221 22.10 4.47 -13.46
C ALA A 221 23.50 3.90 -13.24
N ARG A 222 24.47 4.59 -13.84
CA ARG A 222 25.89 4.25 -13.96
C ARG A 222 26.15 2.95 -14.71
N ASP A 223 26.23 1.85 -13.99
CA ASP A 223 26.54 0.50 -14.48
C ASP A 223 25.45 -0.49 -14.08
N LYS A 224 24.42 -0.04 -13.34
CA LYS A 224 23.35 -0.85 -12.79
C LYS A 224 22.02 -0.49 -13.46
N VAL A 225 21.15 -1.48 -13.56
CA VAL A 225 19.75 -1.29 -13.96
C VAL A 225 18.86 -1.61 -12.77
N PHE A 226 18.02 -0.65 -12.41
CA PHE A 226 17.09 -0.74 -11.30
C PHE A 226 15.68 -1.01 -11.80
N ASP A 227 14.95 -1.89 -11.11
CA ASP A 227 13.50 -2.03 -11.31
C ASP A 227 12.76 -1.08 -10.37
N VAL A 228 12.38 0.08 -10.90
CA VAL A 228 11.70 1.13 -10.15
C VAL A 228 10.19 0.87 -10.04
N SER A 229 9.66 -0.22 -10.61
CA SER A 229 8.27 -0.64 -10.36
C SER A 229 8.01 -1.03 -8.89
N PHE A 230 9.08 -1.25 -8.12
CA PHE A 230 9.06 -1.61 -6.70
C PHE A 230 8.84 -0.43 -5.75
N GLY A 231 8.28 0.69 -6.20
CA GLY A 231 8.06 1.87 -5.35
C GLY A 231 8.22 3.23 -6.02
N GLY A 232 8.62 3.24 -7.28
CA GLY A 232 8.77 4.44 -8.09
C GLY A 232 7.67 4.60 -9.15
N VAL A 233 6.58 3.84 -9.10
CA VAL A 233 5.51 3.87 -10.11
C VAL A 233 4.91 5.27 -10.27
N GLU A 234 4.65 5.96 -9.17
CA GLU A 234 4.15 7.34 -9.17
C GLU A 234 5.13 8.32 -9.84
N MET A 235 6.44 8.06 -9.71
CA MET A 235 7.48 8.95 -10.22
C MET A 235 7.85 8.66 -11.68
N TYR A 236 8.04 7.38 -12.01
CA TYR A 236 8.60 6.91 -13.28
C TYR A 236 7.58 6.20 -14.17
N GLY A 237 6.42 5.84 -13.66
CA GLY A 237 5.31 5.31 -14.46
C GLY A 237 4.62 6.40 -15.29
N LYS A 238 3.70 5.98 -16.15
CA LYS A 238 2.96 6.85 -17.05
C LYS A 238 2.35 8.06 -16.33
N GLY A 239 2.69 9.26 -16.80
CA GLY A 239 2.23 10.52 -16.22
C GLY A 239 3.05 11.02 -15.00
N GLY A 240 3.97 10.20 -14.48
CA GLY A 240 4.86 10.59 -13.40
C GLY A 240 5.89 11.66 -13.82
N PRO A 241 6.34 12.53 -12.89
CA PRO A 241 7.24 13.64 -13.19
C PRO A 241 8.59 13.22 -13.77
N TYR A 242 9.05 12.00 -13.46
CA TYR A 242 10.33 11.44 -13.87
C TYR A 242 10.21 10.32 -14.92
N ASN A 243 9.03 10.10 -15.49
CA ASN A 243 8.79 9.07 -16.51
C ASN A 243 9.75 9.15 -17.71
N ARG A 244 10.23 10.36 -18.05
CA ARG A 244 11.22 10.56 -19.13
C ARG A 244 12.55 9.82 -18.96
N PHE A 245 12.86 9.36 -17.75
CA PHE A 245 14.04 8.55 -17.46
C PHE A 245 13.76 7.05 -17.53
N ALA A 246 12.50 6.62 -17.48
CA ALA A 246 12.14 5.22 -17.55
C ALA A 246 12.54 4.63 -18.91
N GLY A 247 13.07 3.41 -18.89
CA GLY A 247 13.62 2.72 -20.04
C GLY A 247 14.93 3.31 -20.59
N LYS A 248 15.60 4.20 -19.86
CA LYS A 248 16.82 4.87 -20.32
C LYS A 248 17.96 4.79 -19.32
N ASP A 249 19.18 5.03 -19.82
CA ASP A 249 20.33 5.33 -18.97
C ASP A 249 20.26 6.79 -18.51
N ALA A 250 19.83 6.99 -17.28
CA ALA A 250 19.68 8.30 -16.67
C ALA A 250 20.98 8.80 -16.01
N SER A 251 22.13 8.14 -16.21
CA SER A 251 23.40 8.47 -15.55
C SER A 251 23.76 9.95 -15.66
N ARG A 252 23.77 10.48 -16.89
CA ARG A 252 24.15 11.86 -17.16
C ARG A 252 23.11 12.83 -16.61
N ALA A 253 21.83 12.59 -16.89
CA ALA A 253 20.73 13.42 -16.40
C ALA A 253 20.71 13.52 -14.86
N LEU A 254 20.95 12.42 -14.16
CA LEU A 254 21.05 12.39 -12.70
C LEU A 254 22.29 13.14 -12.19
N ALA A 255 23.44 12.99 -12.86
CA ALA A 255 24.67 13.70 -12.51
C ALA A 255 24.54 15.23 -12.68
N LEU A 256 23.80 15.67 -13.70
CA LEU A 256 23.55 17.08 -13.99
C LEU A 256 22.29 17.63 -13.30
N MET A 257 21.46 16.77 -12.70
CA MET A 257 20.12 17.10 -12.20
C MET A 257 19.28 17.80 -13.27
N SER A 258 19.32 17.27 -14.48
CA SER A 258 18.75 17.89 -15.67
C SER A 258 17.57 17.08 -16.21
N PHE A 259 16.55 17.80 -16.68
CA PHE A 259 15.42 17.25 -17.42
C PHE A 259 15.51 17.54 -18.92
N ASP A 260 16.62 18.12 -19.38
CA ASP A 260 16.83 18.47 -20.78
C ASP A 260 17.00 17.19 -21.62
N PRO A 261 16.31 17.06 -22.76
CA PRO A 261 16.40 15.88 -23.62
C PRO A 261 17.84 15.53 -24.01
N LYS A 262 18.70 16.54 -24.20
CA LYS A 262 20.12 16.34 -24.55
C LYS A 262 20.91 15.58 -23.49
N ASP A 263 20.57 15.77 -22.21
CA ASP A 263 21.23 15.07 -21.10
C ASP A 263 20.61 13.70 -20.82
N ILE A 264 19.37 13.49 -21.26
CA ILE A 264 18.64 12.22 -21.13
C ILE A 264 19.04 11.24 -22.23
N GLU A 265 19.27 11.74 -23.44
CA GLU A 265 19.66 10.93 -24.60
C GLU A 265 21.16 10.64 -24.64
N ASN A 266 21.98 11.44 -23.94
CA ASN A 266 23.41 11.24 -23.86
C ASN A 266 23.80 10.41 -22.63
N THR A 267 24.32 9.22 -22.87
CA THR A 267 24.78 8.29 -21.82
C THR A 267 26.23 8.52 -21.39
N ASP A 268 26.98 9.36 -22.10
CA ASP A 268 28.37 9.65 -21.78
C ASP A 268 28.48 10.52 -20.53
N ILE A 269 29.36 10.08 -19.63
CA ILE A 269 29.70 10.75 -18.37
C ILE A 269 31.20 11.04 -18.25
N SER A 270 31.99 10.78 -19.30
CA SER A 270 33.44 10.96 -19.30
C SER A 270 33.89 12.42 -19.24
N ASP A 271 33.03 13.34 -19.68
CA ASP A 271 33.23 14.79 -19.65
C ASP A 271 32.85 15.43 -18.30
N LEU A 272 32.24 14.66 -17.38
CA LEU A 272 31.74 15.18 -16.12
C LEU A 272 32.86 15.31 -15.07
N ASP A 273 32.82 16.41 -14.31
CA ASP A 273 33.72 16.60 -13.19
C ASP A 273 33.38 15.69 -12.00
N GLU A 274 34.34 15.54 -11.08
CA GLU A 274 34.22 14.67 -9.91
C GLU A 274 32.99 14.99 -9.02
N LYS A 275 32.57 16.25 -8.94
CA LYS A 275 31.40 16.63 -8.12
C LYS A 275 30.12 16.10 -8.74
N LYS A 276 29.96 16.23 -10.07
CA LYS A 276 28.81 15.67 -10.79
C LYS A 276 28.77 14.15 -10.74
N VAL A 277 29.93 13.50 -10.87
CA VAL A 277 30.05 12.05 -10.69
C VAL A 277 29.65 11.64 -9.27
N LYS A 278 30.01 12.42 -8.24
CA LYS A 278 29.57 12.17 -6.86
C LYS A 278 28.05 12.26 -6.70
N VAL A 279 27.40 13.26 -7.31
CA VAL A 279 25.93 13.39 -7.31
C VAL A 279 25.27 12.15 -7.90
N LEU A 280 25.79 11.63 -9.01
CA LEU A 280 25.32 10.35 -9.58
C LEU A 280 25.47 9.18 -8.58
N MET A 281 26.60 9.08 -7.87
CA MET A 281 26.77 8.02 -6.86
C MET A 281 25.78 8.15 -5.70
N ASP A 282 25.48 9.38 -5.26
CA ASP A 282 24.51 9.63 -4.20
C ASP A 282 23.09 9.21 -4.63
N TRP A 283 22.74 9.39 -5.92
CA TRP A 283 21.51 8.86 -6.50
C TRP A 283 21.47 7.34 -6.55
N VAL A 284 22.53 6.71 -7.04
CA VAL A 284 22.67 5.24 -7.07
C VAL A 284 22.49 4.68 -5.65
N LYS A 285 23.16 5.28 -4.65
CA LYS A 285 23.02 4.91 -3.24
C LYS A 285 21.58 5.11 -2.73
N THR A 286 20.91 6.18 -3.15
CA THR A 286 19.52 6.43 -2.78
C THR A 286 18.59 5.35 -3.35
N PHE A 287 18.79 4.92 -4.60
CA PHE A 287 18.00 3.83 -5.19
C PHE A 287 18.23 2.50 -4.47
N GLU A 288 19.47 2.18 -4.10
CA GLU A 288 19.83 0.92 -3.43
C GLU A 288 19.41 0.87 -1.95
N GLU A 289 19.72 1.92 -1.20
CA GLU A 289 19.61 1.88 0.27
C GLU A 289 18.31 2.49 0.77
N LYS A 290 17.91 3.65 0.22
CA LYS A 290 16.74 4.39 0.71
C LYS A 290 15.45 3.91 0.07
N LYS A 291 15.45 3.70 -1.24
CA LYS A 291 14.28 3.22 -1.99
C LYS A 291 14.23 1.69 -2.04
N GLY A 292 15.39 1.03 -2.00
CA GLY A 292 15.48 -0.43 -2.01
C GLY A 292 15.00 -1.04 -3.31
N TYR A 293 15.24 -0.36 -4.45
CA TYR A 293 14.87 -0.90 -5.76
C TYR A 293 15.77 -2.09 -6.10
N PRO A 294 15.20 -3.22 -6.55
CA PRO A 294 15.98 -4.36 -7.02
C PRO A 294 16.92 -3.97 -8.15
N VAL A 295 18.16 -4.44 -8.09
CA VAL A 295 19.09 -4.39 -9.22
C VAL A 295 18.83 -5.61 -10.09
N VAL A 296 18.42 -5.38 -11.33
CA VAL A 296 18.00 -6.44 -12.26
C VAL A 296 19.03 -6.74 -13.34
N GLY A 297 20.21 -6.10 -13.28
CA GLY A 297 21.29 -6.35 -14.21
C GLY A 297 22.33 -5.23 -14.24
N LYS A 298 23.35 -5.42 -15.07
CA LYS A 298 24.35 -4.43 -15.42
C LYS A 298 24.07 -3.85 -16.78
N LEU A 299 24.19 -2.54 -16.90
CA LEU A 299 23.98 -1.86 -18.16
C LEU A 299 25.15 -2.14 -19.11
N GLN A 300 24.86 -2.59 -20.33
CA GLN A 300 25.86 -2.73 -21.36
C GLN A 300 26.32 -1.34 -21.82
N LYS A 301 27.56 -0.99 -21.49
CA LYS A 301 28.17 0.24 -22.01
C LYS A 301 28.65 0.01 -23.42
N SER A 302 28.29 0.90 -24.34
CA SER A 302 28.94 0.99 -25.65
C SER A 302 30.44 1.24 -25.41
N SER A 303 31.28 0.33 -25.87
CA SER A 303 32.74 0.45 -25.81
C SER A 303 33.26 1.59 -26.69
#